data_AF-A0A956TD55-F1
#
_entry.id   AF-A0A956TD55-F1
#
_cell.length_a   1.000
_cell.length_b   1.000
_cell.length_c   1.000
_cell.angle_alpha   90.00
_cell.angle_beta   90.00
_cell.angle_gamma   90.00
#
_symmetry.space_group_name_H-M   'P 1'
#
loop_
_entity.id
_entity.type
_entity.pdbx_description
1 polymer ?
#
loop_
_entity_poly.entity_id
_entity_poly.type
_entity_poly.pdbx_seq_one_letter_code
_entity_poly.pdbx_strand_id
1 'polypeptide(L)'
;MNAQWKPIAGKTEPGITRYQAGRAKATIHREENHLCAEATDGWLGLGKKVGISFRDDSLSDEVVLGRVDEMLHPPRFGGWQPVDDQKALGVTHYRGRENEGLIRSKVDAYITRAGDQAQVIAHVGHLGEEIQGSYFAPVPSDQEILKNL
;
A
#
# COMPACT_ATOMS: atom_id res chain seq x y z
N MET A 1 24.47 19.91 -0.58
CA MET A 1 24.96 18.90 -1.55
C MET A 1 24.10 17.67 -1.36
N ASN A 2 23.38 17.21 -2.39
CA ASN A 2 22.60 15.96 -2.29
C ASN A 2 23.60 14.81 -2.14
N ALA A 3 23.47 14.03 -1.06
CA ALA A 3 24.27 12.83 -0.87
C ALA A 3 24.01 11.87 -2.05
N GLN A 4 25.06 11.46 -2.77
CA GLN A 4 24.94 10.46 -3.83
C GLN A 4 24.92 9.07 -3.21
N TRP A 5 23.73 8.61 -2.84
CA TRP A 5 23.51 7.28 -2.30
C TRP A 5 23.67 6.20 -3.39
N LYS A 6 24.47 5.19 -3.09
CA LYS A 6 24.70 4.02 -3.96
C LYS A 6 24.26 2.74 -3.24
N PRO A 7 23.60 1.80 -3.94
CA PRO A 7 23.20 0.53 -3.34
C PRO A 7 24.44 -0.29 -2.94
N ILE A 8 24.40 -0.90 -1.77
CA ILE A 8 25.43 -1.82 -1.30
C ILE A 8 25.06 -3.23 -1.79
N ALA A 9 25.83 -3.78 -2.73
CA ALA A 9 25.62 -5.15 -3.21
C ALA A 9 25.98 -6.17 -2.11
N GLY A 10 25.06 -7.09 -1.80
CA GLY A 10 25.21 -8.12 -0.77
C GLY A 10 23.91 -8.89 -0.54
N LYS A 11 23.90 -9.85 0.41
CA LYS A 11 22.70 -10.62 0.78
C LYS A 11 21.55 -9.66 1.11
N THR A 12 20.66 -9.50 0.16
CA THR A 12 19.38 -8.80 0.27
C THR A 12 18.43 -9.73 0.98
N GLU A 13 18.14 -9.41 2.24
CA GLU A 13 16.94 -9.93 2.89
C GLU A 13 15.73 -9.38 2.11
N PRO A 14 14.69 -10.19 1.85
CA PRO A 14 13.49 -9.70 1.18
C PRO A 14 12.95 -8.44 1.86
N GLY A 15 12.66 -7.39 1.08
CA GLY A 15 12.16 -6.12 1.61
C GLY A 15 13.23 -5.18 2.20
N ILE A 16 14.52 -5.53 2.24
CA ILE A 16 15.56 -4.67 2.80
C ILE A 16 16.57 -4.23 1.72
N THR A 17 16.72 -2.92 1.55
CA THR A 17 17.73 -2.33 0.66
C THR A 17 18.69 -1.43 1.44
N ARG A 18 20.00 -1.64 1.26
CA ARG A 18 21.06 -0.89 1.95
C ARG A 18 21.79 0.04 0.99
N TYR A 19 22.08 1.26 1.45
CA TYR A 19 22.67 2.35 0.69
C TYR A 19 23.89 2.94 1.40
N GLN A 20 24.84 3.48 0.63
CA GLN A 20 26.00 4.21 1.13
C GLN A 20 26.22 5.52 0.38
N ALA A 21 26.47 6.60 1.11
CA ALA A 21 26.91 7.89 0.57
C ALA A 21 28.11 8.41 1.38
N GLY A 22 29.31 8.29 0.83
CA GLY A 22 30.54 8.59 1.57
C GLY A 22 30.70 7.67 2.79
N ARG A 23 30.63 8.25 4.00
CA ARG A 23 30.68 7.52 5.28
C ARG A 23 29.30 7.19 5.84
N ALA A 24 28.24 7.81 5.32
CA ALA A 24 26.88 7.56 5.74
C ALA A 24 26.38 6.23 5.15
N LYS A 25 25.61 5.50 5.95
CA LYS A 25 24.89 4.29 5.56
C LYS A 25 23.41 4.51 5.78
N ALA A 26 22.58 4.03 4.86
CA ALA A 26 21.14 4.01 5.02
C ALA A 26 20.58 2.61 4.79
N THR A 27 19.51 2.29 5.49
CA THR A 27 18.74 1.06 5.31
C THR A 27 17.29 1.44 5.09
N ILE A 28 16.68 0.88 4.04
CA ILE A 28 15.26 0.99 3.75
C ILE A 28 14.65 -0.39 3.96
N HIS A 29 13.67 -0.46 4.84
CA HIS A 29 12.84 -1.62 5.15
C HIS A 29 11.47 -1.39 4.51
N ARG A 30 11.07 -2.29 3.62
CA ARG A 30 9.75 -2.36 2.99
C ARG A 30 9.05 -3.61 3.50
N GLU A 31 7.97 -3.39 4.24
CA GLU A 31 7.01 -4.38 4.70
C GLU A 31 5.66 -4.09 4.02
N GLU A 32 4.73 -5.06 3.97
CA GLU A 32 3.50 -5.02 3.15
C GLU A 32 2.70 -3.71 3.19
N ASN A 33 2.78 -2.91 4.27
CA ASN A 33 2.09 -1.60 4.37
C ASN A 33 2.93 -0.54 5.08
N HIS A 34 4.24 -0.77 5.22
CA HIS A 34 5.08 0.04 6.07
C HIS A 34 6.48 0.17 5.48
N LEU A 35 6.94 1.42 5.43
CA LEU A 35 8.27 1.75 4.99
C LEU A 35 9.02 2.45 6.12
N CYS A 36 10.12 1.85 6.54
CA CYS A 36 11.04 2.45 7.49
C CYS A 36 12.37 2.71 6.80
N ALA A 37 12.89 3.92 6.92
CA ALA A 37 14.22 4.22 6.45
C ALA A 37 15.04 4.88 7.56
N GLU A 38 16.27 4.40 7.72
CA GLU A 38 17.21 4.91 8.71
C GLU A 38 18.54 5.22 8.04
N ALA A 39 19.12 6.38 8.33
CA ALA A 39 20.47 6.76 7.95
C ALA A 39 21.32 6.95 9.21
N THR A 40 22.56 6.50 9.15
CA THR A 40 23.56 6.70 10.20
C THR A 40 24.84 7.27 9.58
N ASP A 41 25.32 8.39 10.09
CA ASP A 41 26.60 8.99 9.70
C ASP A 41 27.55 9.09 10.91
N GLY A 42 28.61 8.26 10.93
CA GLY A 42 29.60 8.29 12.00
C GLY A 42 30.71 7.25 11.90
N TRP A 43 31.85 7.54 12.55
CA TRP A 43 32.96 6.59 12.71
C TRP A 43 32.60 5.59 13.82
N LEU A 44 32.68 4.29 13.52
CA LEU A 44 32.44 3.20 14.49
C LEU A 44 31.05 3.20 15.17
N GLY A 45 30.02 3.77 14.53
CA GLY A 45 28.65 3.76 15.07
C GLY A 45 28.32 4.88 16.06
N LEU A 46 29.24 5.82 16.30
CA LEU A 46 29.03 7.01 17.17
C LEU A 46 28.39 8.19 16.42
N GLY A 47 27.52 7.90 15.45
CA GLY A 47 27.01 8.84 14.47
C GLY A 47 25.64 9.42 14.76
N LYS A 48 25.27 10.51 14.07
CA LYS A 48 23.90 11.02 14.07
C LYS A 48 23.01 10.01 13.34
N LYS A 49 21.96 9.54 14.00
CA LYS A 49 20.93 8.67 13.41
C LYS A 49 19.74 9.55 13.01
N VAL A 50 19.33 9.47 11.75
CA VAL A 50 18.12 10.11 11.24
C VAL A 50 17.22 9.00 10.72
N GLY A 51 15.96 9.00 11.15
CA GLY A 51 14.98 7.99 10.75
C GLY A 51 13.72 8.67 10.24
N ILE A 52 13.15 8.10 9.18
CA ILE A 52 11.84 8.45 8.67
C ILE A 52 11.01 7.17 8.57
N SER A 53 9.77 7.23 9.04
CA SER A 53 8.78 6.17 8.92
C SER A 53 7.63 6.67 8.08
N PHE A 54 7.29 5.94 7.03
CA PHE A 54 6.12 6.17 6.22
C PHE A 54 5.16 5.01 6.39
N ARG A 55 3.90 5.34 6.63
CA ARG A 55 2.79 4.41 6.51
C ARG A 55 2.14 4.70 5.16
N ASP A 56 2.14 3.72 4.27
CA ASP A 56 1.50 3.88 2.97
C ASP A 56 0.05 3.43 3.07
N ASP A 57 -0.85 4.39 3.32
CA ASP A 57 -2.29 4.12 3.39
C ASP A 57 -2.94 4.06 1.99
N SER A 58 -2.19 4.20 0.90
CA SER A 58 -2.74 4.20 -0.47
C SER A 58 -3.33 2.85 -0.91
N LEU A 59 -2.93 1.76 -0.26
CA LEU A 59 -3.52 0.42 -0.42
C LEU A 59 -4.44 0.04 0.75
N SER A 60 -4.79 0.99 1.62
CA SER A 60 -5.82 0.76 2.63
C SER A 60 -7.14 0.36 1.95
N ASP A 61 -7.92 -0.50 2.61
CA ASP A 61 -9.21 -0.93 2.09
C ASP A 61 -10.13 0.26 1.81
N GLU A 62 -10.07 1.31 2.63
CA GLU A 62 -10.83 2.55 2.46
C GLU A 62 -10.50 3.24 1.13
N VAL A 63 -9.22 3.34 0.78
CA VAL A 63 -8.77 3.96 -0.48
C VAL A 63 -9.12 3.08 -1.69
N VAL A 64 -8.93 1.76 -1.58
CA VAL A 64 -9.27 0.81 -2.64
C VAL A 64 -10.78 0.83 -2.93
N LEU A 65 -11.62 0.76 -1.88
CA LEU A 65 -13.08 0.80 -1.99
C LEU A 65 -13.59 2.17 -2.46
N GLY A 66 -12.94 3.26 -2.04
CA GLY A 66 -13.24 4.61 -2.52
C GLY A 66 -13.00 4.74 -4.03
N ARG A 67 -11.90 4.17 -4.54
CA ARG A 67 -11.63 4.16 -5.99
C ARG A 67 -12.60 3.29 -6.77
N VAL A 68 -13.09 2.19 -6.22
CA VAL A 68 -14.16 1.39 -6.86
C VAL A 68 -15.41 2.25 -7.06
N ASP A 69 -15.74 3.07 -6.07
CA ASP A 69 -16.88 3.99 -6.14
C ASP A 69 -16.65 5.11 -7.18
N GLU A 70 -15.45 5.70 -7.23
CA GLU A 70 -15.10 6.74 -8.21
C GLU A 70 -15.05 6.26 -9.66
N MET A 71 -14.67 4.98 -9.89
CA MET A 71 -14.64 4.39 -11.24
C MET A 71 -16.03 4.30 -11.88
N LEU A 72 -17.08 4.40 -11.08
CA LEU A 72 -18.46 4.49 -11.53
C LEU A 72 -18.93 5.93 -11.36
N HIS A 73 -19.26 6.61 -12.45
CA HIS A 73 -19.81 7.96 -12.39
C HIS A 73 -21.30 7.96 -12.75
N PRO A 74 -22.20 8.45 -11.86
CA PRO A 74 -21.92 8.99 -10.52
C PRO A 74 -21.53 7.89 -9.51
N PRO A 75 -20.85 8.23 -8.38
CA PRO A 75 -20.53 7.27 -7.32
C PRO A 75 -21.77 6.51 -6.86
N ARG A 76 -21.72 5.18 -6.88
CA ARG A 76 -22.90 4.31 -6.72
C ARG A 76 -22.95 3.58 -5.39
N PHE A 77 -21.84 3.42 -4.67
CA PHE A 77 -21.75 2.48 -3.55
C PHE A 77 -21.27 3.13 -2.26
N GLY A 78 -21.70 2.60 -1.12
CA GLY A 78 -21.33 3.13 0.17
C GLY A 78 -21.68 2.20 1.33
N GLY A 79 -21.34 2.63 2.55
CA GLY A 79 -21.61 1.88 3.77
C GLY A 79 -20.86 0.55 3.86
N TRP A 80 -19.63 0.51 3.33
CA TRP A 80 -18.77 -0.66 3.35
C TRP A 80 -18.53 -1.15 4.78
N GLN A 81 -18.76 -2.44 5.00
CA GLN A 81 -18.48 -3.12 6.27
C GLN A 81 -17.66 -4.38 5.99
N PRO A 82 -16.62 -4.66 6.79
CA PRO A 82 -15.90 -5.92 6.68
C PRO A 82 -16.87 -7.08 6.98
N VAL A 83 -16.79 -8.13 6.17
CA VAL A 83 -17.49 -9.39 6.40
C VAL A 83 -16.47 -10.36 6.94
N ASP A 84 -16.68 -10.83 8.16
CA ASP A 84 -15.87 -11.90 8.73
C ASP A 84 -16.35 -13.25 8.17
N ASP A 85 -15.99 -13.51 6.90
CA ASP A 85 -16.06 -14.83 6.31
C ASP A 85 -14.65 -15.27 5.91
N GLN A 86 -14.18 -16.39 6.45
CA GLN A 86 -12.85 -16.95 6.16
C GLN A 86 -12.82 -17.56 4.74
N LYS A 87 -13.00 -16.74 3.71
CA LYS A 87 -13.05 -17.22 2.31
C LYS A 87 -11.68 -17.61 1.76
N ALA A 88 -10.59 -16.95 2.16
CA ALA A 88 -9.21 -17.31 1.82
C ALA A 88 -8.18 -16.49 2.61
N LEU A 89 -6.97 -17.04 2.82
CA LEU A 89 -5.82 -16.26 3.34
C LEU A 89 -5.43 -15.17 2.33
N GLY A 90 -5.29 -13.92 2.79
CA GLY A 90 -4.87 -12.79 1.95
C GLY A 90 -5.99 -12.12 1.13
N VAL A 91 -7.25 -12.53 1.35
CA VAL A 91 -8.43 -11.88 0.76
C VAL A 91 -9.27 -11.26 1.87
N THR A 92 -9.56 -9.97 1.74
CA THR A 92 -10.47 -9.25 2.65
C THR A 92 -11.80 -9.02 1.95
N HIS A 93 -12.89 -9.42 2.60
CA HIS A 93 -14.24 -9.27 2.04
C HIS A 93 -14.97 -8.12 2.72
N TYR A 94 -15.58 -7.26 1.89
CA TYR A 94 -16.38 -6.13 2.30
C TYR A 94 -17.77 -6.20 1.69
N ARG A 95 -18.76 -5.74 2.44
CA ARG A 95 -20.13 -5.58 1.97
C ARG A 95 -20.55 -4.12 2.02
N GLY A 96 -20.91 -3.57 0.87
CA GLY A 96 -21.48 -2.24 0.69
C GLY A 96 -22.92 -2.32 0.22
N ARG A 97 -23.49 -1.16 -0.12
CA ARG A 97 -24.81 -1.02 -0.72
C ARG A 97 -24.81 0.07 -1.77
N GLU A 98 -25.71 -0.07 -2.72
CA GLU A 98 -26.01 1.01 -3.66
C GLU A 98 -26.65 2.21 -2.95
N ASN A 99 -26.12 3.41 -3.21
CA ASN A 99 -26.54 4.67 -2.58
C ASN A 99 -27.86 5.21 -3.19
N GLU A 100 -28.05 5.07 -4.52
CA GLU A 100 -29.10 5.78 -5.27
C GLU A 100 -30.17 4.88 -5.94
N GLY A 101 -30.23 3.58 -5.62
CA GLY A 101 -31.25 2.67 -6.15
C GLY A 101 -32.57 2.66 -5.37
N LEU A 102 -33.72 2.57 -6.07
CA LEU A 102 -35.05 2.27 -5.49
C LEU A 102 -35.04 0.96 -4.67
N ILE A 103 -34.17 0.03 -5.06
CA ILE A 103 -33.85 -1.19 -4.32
C ILE A 103 -32.35 -1.14 -4.08
N ARG A 104 -31.94 -0.91 -2.83
CA ARG A 104 -30.52 -0.85 -2.46
C ARG A 104 -29.88 -2.23 -2.61
N SER A 105 -29.32 -2.49 -3.78
CA SER A 105 -28.63 -3.75 -4.06
C SER A 105 -27.42 -3.89 -3.15
N LYS A 106 -27.22 -5.11 -2.62
CA LYS A 106 -26.01 -5.45 -1.87
C LYS A 106 -24.84 -5.50 -2.84
N VAL A 107 -23.67 -5.03 -2.39
CA VAL A 107 -22.43 -5.16 -3.15
C VAL A 107 -21.42 -5.89 -2.28
N ASP A 108 -20.84 -6.97 -2.80
CA ASP A 108 -19.81 -7.73 -2.12
C ASP A 108 -18.48 -7.50 -2.86
N ALA A 109 -17.48 -6.95 -2.18
CA ALA A 109 -16.17 -6.62 -2.72
C ALA A 109 -15.06 -7.46 -2.05
N TYR A 110 -14.21 -8.08 -2.86
CA TYR A 110 -13.11 -8.91 -2.43
C TYR A 110 -11.80 -8.22 -2.81
N ILE A 111 -10.98 -7.91 -1.81
CA ILE A 111 -9.67 -7.28 -2.00
C ILE A 111 -8.60 -8.34 -1.77
N THR A 112 -7.86 -8.67 -2.81
CA THR A 112 -6.72 -9.57 -2.77
C THR A 112 -5.43 -8.75 -2.79
N ARG A 113 -4.52 -9.01 -1.85
CA ARG A 113 -3.24 -8.28 -1.76
C ARG A 113 -2.05 -9.17 -2.13
N ALA A 114 -1.09 -8.57 -2.82
CA ALA A 114 0.18 -9.19 -3.14
C ALA A 114 1.29 -8.12 -3.20
N GLY A 115 2.04 -7.96 -2.12
CA GLY A 115 3.08 -6.93 -2.02
C GLY A 115 2.49 -5.52 -2.21
N ASP A 116 3.03 -4.77 -3.17
CA ASP A 116 2.65 -3.37 -3.44
C ASP A 116 1.41 -3.23 -4.35
N GLN A 117 0.64 -4.31 -4.52
CA GLN A 117 -0.56 -4.36 -5.35
C GLN A 117 -1.79 -4.83 -4.56
N ALA A 118 -2.91 -4.17 -4.80
CA ALA A 118 -4.24 -4.63 -4.42
C ALA A 118 -5.10 -4.85 -5.66
N GLN A 119 -5.73 -6.02 -5.74
CA GLN A 119 -6.76 -6.32 -6.72
C GLN A 119 -8.11 -6.31 -6.03
N VAL A 120 -9.11 -5.71 -6.66
CA VAL A 120 -10.49 -5.74 -6.15
C VAL A 120 -11.41 -6.34 -7.18
N ILE A 121 -12.33 -7.19 -6.72
CA ILE A 121 -13.45 -7.70 -7.49
C ILE A 121 -14.71 -7.40 -6.70
N ALA A 122 -15.63 -6.61 -7.25
CA ALA A 122 -16.91 -6.27 -6.62
C ALA A 122 -18.09 -6.79 -7.45
N HIS A 123 -19.05 -7.44 -6.79
CA HIS A 123 -20.27 -7.97 -7.41
C HIS A 123 -21.49 -7.24 -6.89
N VAL A 124 -22.34 -6.76 -7.80
CA VAL A 124 -23.59 -6.06 -7.47
C VAL A 124 -24.75 -7.04 -7.48
N GLY A 125 -25.29 -7.39 -6.31
CA GLY A 125 -26.40 -8.35 -6.19
C GLY A 125 -26.06 -9.76 -6.73
N HIS A 126 -27.08 -10.61 -6.86
CA HIS A 126 -26.88 -12.00 -7.30
C HIS A 126 -26.73 -12.16 -8.82
N LEU A 127 -27.18 -11.17 -9.60
CA LEU A 127 -27.24 -11.19 -11.07
C LEU A 127 -26.67 -9.91 -11.70
N GLY A 128 -26.07 -9.01 -10.92
CA GLY A 128 -25.62 -7.73 -11.44
C GLY A 128 -24.17 -7.74 -11.88
N GLU A 129 -23.68 -6.53 -12.14
CA GLU A 129 -22.40 -6.25 -12.75
C GLU A 129 -21.22 -6.65 -11.85
N GLU A 130 -20.15 -7.13 -12.46
CA GLU A 130 -18.86 -7.38 -11.81
C GLU A 130 -17.88 -6.27 -12.19
N ILE A 131 -17.25 -5.67 -11.18
CA ILE A 131 -16.31 -4.57 -11.33
C ILE A 131 -14.95 -5.06 -10.87
N GLN A 132 -13.95 -4.94 -11.73
CA GLN A 132 -12.58 -5.33 -11.42
C GLN A 132 -11.67 -4.10 -11.43
N GLY A 133 -10.81 -4.01 -10.42
CA GLY A 133 -9.82 -2.95 -10.29
C GLY A 133 -8.46 -3.50 -9.87
N SER A 134 -7.39 -2.86 -10.34
CA SER A 134 -6.03 -3.11 -9.88
C SER A 134 -5.41 -1.80 -9.45
N TYR A 135 -4.93 -1.75 -8.21
CA TYR A 135 -4.33 -0.59 -7.60
C TYR A 135 -2.91 -0.90 -7.14
N PHE A 136 -2.07 0.12 -7.23
CA PHE A 136 -0.67 0.05 -6.82
C PHE A 136 -0.40 1.15 -5.81
N ALA A 137 0.36 0.83 -4.77
CA ALA A 137 0.94 1.84 -3.91
C ALA A 137 1.89 2.71 -4.75
N PRO A 138 1.84 4.05 -4.68
CA PRO A 138 2.93 4.87 -5.15
C PRO A 138 4.08 4.71 -4.15
N VAL A 139 4.81 3.60 -4.22
CA VAL A 139 5.98 3.40 -3.38
C VAL A 139 6.98 4.51 -3.76
N PRO A 140 7.31 5.44 -2.84
CA PRO A 140 8.29 6.46 -3.15
C PRO A 140 9.59 5.77 -3.54
N SER A 141 10.20 6.26 -4.61
CA SER A 141 11.46 5.69 -5.08
C SER A 141 12.49 5.75 -3.97
N ASP A 142 13.44 4.81 -3.96
CA ASP A 142 14.55 4.85 -2.99
C ASP A 142 15.25 6.21 -2.99
N GLN A 143 15.36 6.85 -4.16
CA GLN A 143 15.95 8.19 -4.28
C GLN A 143 15.11 9.29 -3.61
N GLU A 144 13.79 9.20 -3.59
CA GLU A 144 12.93 10.15 -2.86
C GLU A 144 13.03 9.96 -1.35
N ILE A 145 13.07 8.71 -0.89
CA ILE A 145 13.24 8.38 0.53
C ILE A 145 14.62 8.89 1.01
N LEU A 146 15.67 8.59 0.26
CA LEU A 146 17.05 8.95 0.57
C LEU A 146 17.35 10.46 0.51
N LYS A 147 16.53 11.24 -0.19
CA LYS A 147 16.60 12.73 -0.17
C LYS A 147 16.11 13.33 1.15
N ASN A 148 15.25 12.61 1.86
CA ASN A 148 14.62 13.06 3.11
C ASN A 148 15.33 12.54 4.37
N LEU A 149 16.44 11.80 4.20
CA LEU A 149 17.33 11.30 5.26
C LEU A 149 18.59 12.18 5.37
#